data_AF-A0A933AKC2-F1
#
_entry.id   AF-A0A933AKC2-F1
#
_cell.length_a   1.000
_cell.length_b   1.000
_cell.length_c   1.000
_cell.angle_alpha   90.00
_cell.angle_beta   90.00
_cell.angle_gamma   90.00
#
_symmetry.space_group_name_H-M   'P 1'
#
loop_
_entity.id
_entity.type
_entity.pdbx_description
1 polymer ?
#
loop_
_entity_poly.entity_id
_entity_poly.type
_entity_poly.pdbx_seq_one_letter_code
_entity_poly.pdbx_strand_id
1 'polypeptide(L)'
;MPGTSSIIWFVAVAVILFWFGRYAWQYWQGRRNPGDPAPLATGDKLYDAYTAALEKIKSRWMSARAAPAKAAPPPAPEAATPDPVAASSPVPEPPLIPSAAQQTSIATVTHTGQVFLPDQPGMRRISHVQISLDIAEGSSVHVVVESVPGSDAPVVQHFVSPYPGEAVAAPAARPVARPPAWRANNAWRTQVSATVSAALTRAGAALASRHISLEWALFGIGLVVYLITRLWSLDKFPIYFFADEASNSLFAQDLIARGFRDAKGSWLPIYFDAAANRWTPLLSVYVHAISVGLFGKSIIVARVTSALVSLLAVVAVSLILKRVFKARFWWVGALLLAVTPAWFLHSRTAFETVMMVSFYACFLLCYMLYRTESPRYAYGALLFGAAAFYTYSNGQVVVAALAVMLLVSDFRYHAQQWRKLLPAMGLAVGLALPAIIFRFSHPTAAQDHLHTINSFLFQDVSIRQKIVYLVQTYLYGLNPAYWFFPNNHDLVRHIMKGYGHINTQFLPFAALGLGICLWRFRSSPHRAVVLAALAAPAGAALVGVSITRVLAFIPPAIVMVGIGLDPVLSWL
;
A
#
# COMPACT_ATOMS: atom_id res chain seq x y z
N MET A 1 -10.18 40.64 19.46
CA MET A 1 -9.86 40.07 18.13
C MET A 1 -9.47 38.61 18.34
N PRO A 2 -10.13 37.62 17.73
CA PRO A 2 -9.74 36.22 17.89
C PRO A 2 -8.34 36.05 17.29
N GLY A 3 -7.40 35.55 18.09
CA GLY A 3 -5.98 35.47 17.73
C GLY A 3 -5.75 34.66 16.45
N THR A 4 -4.72 35.04 15.70
CA THR A 4 -4.22 34.43 14.44
C THR A 4 -4.18 32.90 14.45
N SER A 5 -3.93 32.28 15.62
CA SER A 5 -4.03 30.82 15.84
C SER A 5 -5.40 30.21 15.48
N SER A 6 -6.49 30.96 15.61
CA SER A 6 -7.86 30.51 15.31
C SER A 6 -8.13 30.47 13.81
N ILE A 7 -7.42 31.28 13.03
CA ILE A 7 -7.59 31.40 11.57
C ILE A 7 -6.84 30.28 10.86
N ILE A 8 -5.60 29.99 11.28
CA ILE A 8 -4.83 28.85 10.79
C ILE A 8 -5.54 27.53 11.13
N TRP A 9 -6.12 27.44 12.32
CA TRP A 9 -6.99 26.34 12.74
C TRP A 9 -8.19 26.17 11.80
N PHE A 10 -8.90 27.26 11.49
CA PHE A 10 -10.06 27.24 10.60
C PHE A 10 -9.69 26.81 9.17
N VAL A 11 -8.54 27.25 8.66
CA VAL A 11 -8.08 26.92 7.30
C VAL A 11 -7.60 25.48 7.21
N ALA A 12 -6.83 24.98 8.17
CA ALA A 12 -6.37 23.58 8.18
C ALA A 12 -7.56 22.61 8.32
N VAL A 13 -8.50 22.92 9.22
CA VAL A 13 -9.73 22.14 9.38
C VAL A 13 -10.61 22.26 8.14
N ALA A 14 -10.76 23.44 7.54
CA ALA A 14 -11.54 23.62 6.31
C ALA A 14 -10.94 22.88 5.11
N VAL A 15 -9.62 22.87 4.95
CA VAL A 15 -8.93 22.12 3.89
C VAL A 15 -9.09 20.61 4.10
N ILE A 16 -8.99 20.13 5.36
CA ILE A 16 -9.18 18.72 5.68
C ILE A 16 -10.64 18.30 5.48
N LEU A 17 -11.59 19.14 5.90
CA LEU A 17 -13.02 18.92 5.69
C LEU A 17 -13.40 19.03 4.20
N PHE A 18 -12.74 19.89 3.43
CA PHE A 18 -12.89 20.00 1.97
C PHE A 18 -12.50 18.71 1.27
N TRP A 19 -11.33 18.18 1.61
CA TRP A 19 -10.89 16.91 1.05
C TRP A 19 -11.75 15.74 1.56
N PHE A 20 -12.15 15.75 2.82
CA PHE A 20 -13.07 14.76 3.39
C PHE A 20 -14.43 14.76 2.66
N GLY A 21 -15.01 15.93 2.44
CA GLY A 21 -16.26 16.11 1.68
C GLY A 21 -16.13 15.61 0.24
N ARG A 22 -14.99 15.88 -0.41
CA ARG A 22 -14.70 15.39 -1.78
C ARG A 22 -14.53 13.87 -1.83
N TYR A 23 -13.83 13.27 -0.86
CA TYR A 23 -13.68 11.82 -0.75
C TYR A 23 -15.01 11.12 -0.46
N ALA A 24 -15.83 11.68 0.44
CA ALA A 24 -17.17 11.19 0.74
C ALA A 24 -18.10 11.30 -0.49
N TRP A 25 -18.03 12.40 -1.23
CA TRP A 25 -18.76 12.62 -2.48
C TRP A 25 -18.38 11.61 -3.57
N GLN A 26 -17.08 11.33 -3.75
CA GLN A 26 -16.62 10.34 -4.74
C GLN A 26 -16.97 8.90 -4.34
N TYR A 27 -16.92 8.57 -3.05
CA TYR A 27 -17.48 7.32 -2.51
C TYR A 27 -18.98 7.21 -2.82
N TRP A 28 -19.72 8.32 -2.76
CA TRP A 28 -21.14 8.36 -3.06
C TRP A 28 -21.44 8.24 -4.57
N GLN A 29 -20.64 8.88 -5.43
CA GLN A 29 -20.76 8.71 -6.89
C GLN A 29 -20.46 7.28 -7.35
N GLY A 30 -19.55 6.56 -6.68
CA GLY A 30 -19.26 5.16 -6.94
C GLY A 30 -20.38 4.17 -6.57
N ARG A 31 -21.45 4.62 -5.90
CA ARG A 31 -22.66 3.81 -5.62
C ARG A 31 -23.73 3.88 -6.71
N ARG A 32 -23.55 4.68 -7.76
CA ARG A 32 -24.54 4.72 -8.85
C ARG A 32 -24.53 3.39 -9.61
N ASN A 33 -25.61 2.62 -9.49
CA ASN A 33 -25.98 1.66 -10.53
C ASN A 33 -26.39 2.46 -11.78
N PRO A 34 -25.96 2.07 -12.99
CA PRO A 34 -26.46 2.66 -14.21
C PRO A 34 -27.95 2.28 -14.35
N GLY A 35 -28.84 3.14 -13.87
CA GLY A 35 -30.30 2.93 -13.95
C GLY A 35 -31.14 3.42 -12.76
N ASP A 36 -30.55 3.74 -11.60
CA ASP A 36 -31.34 4.20 -10.45
C ASP A 36 -31.79 5.68 -10.59
N PRO A 37 -33.10 5.99 -10.57
CA PRO A 37 -33.56 7.36 -10.45
C PRO A 37 -33.20 7.92 -9.07
N ALA A 38 -32.70 9.15 -9.07
CA ALA A 38 -32.00 9.73 -7.93
C ALA A 38 -32.91 10.02 -6.71
N PRO A 39 -32.47 9.77 -5.46
CA PRO A 39 -32.91 10.52 -4.30
C PRO A 39 -32.03 11.78 -4.17
N LEU A 40 -32.30 12.77 -5.02
CA LEU A 40 -31.76 14.13 -4.96
C LEU A 40 -32.44 14.88 -3.81
N ALA A 41 -31.90 14.83 -2.60
CA ALA A 41 -32.29 15.81 -1.58
C ALA A 41 -31.24 16.04 -0.50
N THR A 42 -30.47 15.02 -0.10
CA THR A 42 -29.64 15.14 1.11
C THR A 42 -28.17 15.40 0.80
N GLY A 43 -27.62 14.78 -0.25
CA GLY A 43 -26.22 14.96 -0.67
C GLY A 43 -25.97 16.34 -1.27
N ASP A 44 -26.85 16.77 -2.18
CA ASP A 44 -26.75 18.09 -2.82
C ASP A 44 -27.02 19.21 -1.84
N LYS A 45 -28.00 19.08 -0.92
CA LYS A 45 -28.19 20.07 0.14
C LYS A 45 -26.99 20.16 1.09
N LEU A 46 -26.28 19.06 1.34
CA LEU A 46 -25.04 19.07 2.13
C LEU A 46 -23.89 19.72 1.36
N TYR A 47 -23.78 19.47 0.05
CA TYR A 47 -22.81 20.10 -0.82
C TYR A 47 -23.07 21.60 -0.99
N ASP A 48 -24.33 22.00 -1.16
CA ASP A 48 -24.80 23.38 -1.33
C ASP A 48 -24.71 24.19 -0.03
N ALA A 49 -25.09 23.60 1.11
CA ALA A 49 -24.89 24.22 2.42
C ALA A 49 -23.38 24.40 2.72
N TYR A 50 -22.56 23.48 2.21
CA TYR A 50 -21.10 23.51 2.36
C TYR A 50 -20.43 24.53 1.43
N THR A 51 -20.81 24.62 0.15
CA THR A 51 -20.34 25.66 -0.77
C THR A 51 -20.80 27.04 -0.32
N ALA A 52 -22.03 27.18 0.17
CA ALA A 52 -22.52 28.42 0.77
C ALA A 52 -21.70 28.83 2.02
N ALA A 53 -21.31 27.86 2.87
CA ALA A 53 -20.42 28.14 4.00
C ALA A 53 -19.02 28.59 3.55
N LEU A 54 -18.46 27.95 2.53
CA LEU A 54 -17.17 28.33 1.92
C LEU A 54 -17.22 29.70 1.24
N GLU A 55 -18.29 30.03 0.53
CA GLU A 55 -18.48 31.36 -0.06
C GLU A 55 -18.61 32.44 1.00
N LYS A 56 -19.28 32.15 2.12
CA LYS A 56 -19.39 33.07 3.26
C LYS A 56 -18.04 33.29 3.97
N ILE A 57 -17.16 32.28 3.95
CA ILE A 57 -15.78 32.37 4.45
C ILE A 57 -14.91 33.16 3.47
N LYS A 58 -15.03 32.87 2.16
CA LYS A 58 -14.33 33.59 1.09
C LYS A 58 -14.72 35.06 1.05
N SER A 59 -15.99 35.39 1.24
CA SER A 59 -16.49 36.77 1.28
C SER A 59 -15.97 37.52 2.51
N ARG A 60 -15.94 36.87 3.69
CA ARG A 60 -15.33 37.44 4.91
C ARG A 60 -13.82 37.67 4.76
N TRP A 61 -13.13 36.77 4.07
CA TRP A 61 -11.69 36.91 3.77
C TRP A 61 -11.41 38.03 2.76
N MET A 62 -12.25 38.16 1.72
CA MET A 62 -12.17 39.24 0.73
C MET A 62 -12.52 40.61 1.35
N SER A 63 -13.52 40.68 2.24
CA SER A 63 -13.89 41.92 2.93
C SER A 63 -12.84 42.38 3.95
N ALA A 64 -12.03 41.46 4.50
CA ALA A 64 -10.92 41.81 5.39
C ALA A 64 -9.69 42.37 4.64
N ARG A 65 -9.68 42.32 3.30
CA ARG A 65 -8.53 42.66 2.46
C ARG A 65 -8.77 43.81 1.48
N ALA A 66 -9.95 44.44 1.50
CA ALA A 66 -10.34 45.45 0.53
C ALA A 66 -10.10 46.89 1.04
N ALA A 67 -8.96 47.48 0.65
CA ALA A 67 -8.86 48.89 0.25
C ALA A 67 -8.28 48.92 -1.19
N PRO A 68 -8.67 49.88 -2.07
CA PRO A 68 -8.93 49.55 -3.47
C PRO A 68 -7.83 50.00 -4.46
N ALA A 69 -7.58 49.17 -5.48
CA ALA A 69 -7.19 49.50 -6.86
C ALA A 69 -7.02 48.18 -7.64
N LYS A 70 -7.30 47.99 -8.93
CA LYS A 70 -7.87 48.79 -10.03
C LYS A 70 -8.35 47.76 -11.06
N ALA A 71 -9.44 48.04 -11.76
CA ALA A 71 -10.05 47.13 -12.74
C ALA A 71 -9.18 46.92 -13.99
N ALA A 72 -9.19 45.69 -14.52
CA ALA A 72 -8.63 45.32 -15.82
C ALA A 72 -9.76 44.98 -16.83
N PRO A 73 -9.54 45.18 -18.14
CA PRO A 73 -10.61 45.23 -19.15
C PRO A 73 -11.01 43.84 -19.72
N PRO A 74 -12.12 43.75 -20.48
CA PRO A 74 -12.75 42.49 -20.88
C PRO A 74 -12.09 41.82 -22.10
N PRO A 75 -12.31 40.51 -22.32
CA PRO A 75 -11.71 39.77 -23.43
C PRO A 75 -12.50 39.95 -24.74
N ALA A 76 -11.78 39.87 -25.86
CA ALA A 76 -12.26 39.90 -27.24
C ALA A 76 -12.46 38.47 -27.80
N PRO A 77 -13.18 38.29 -28.94
CA PRO A 77 -14.07 37.15 -29.17
C PRO A 77 -13.47 35.93 -29.89
N GLU A 78 -14.21 34.84 -29.76
CA GLU A 78 -14.15 33.54 -30.45
C GLU A 78 -13.93 33.64 -31.96
N ALA A 79 -13.04 32.79 -32.49
CA ALA A 79 -12.85 32.59 -33.92
C ALA A 79 -13.19 31.14 -34.33
N ALA A 80 -14.21 31.07 -35.18
CA ALA A 80 -14.68 30.06 -36.13
C ALA A 80 -13.99 28.68 -36.26
N THR A 81 -14.87 27.68 -36.34
CA THR A 81 -14.69 26.36 -36.96
C THR A 81 -14.32 26.44 -38.45
N PRO A 82 -13.69 25.37 -38.97
CA PRO A 82 -14.15 24.84 -40.25
C PRO A 82 -14.33 23.30 -40.24
N ASP A 83 -15.48 22.86 -40.76
CA ASP A 83 -15.68 21.50 -41.30
C ASP A 83 -15.30 21.48 -42.80
N PRO A 84 -15.49 20.37 -43.55
CA PRO A 84 -14.59 19.23 -43.67
C PRO A 84 -14.04 19.09 -45.11
N VAL A 85 -12.91 18.40 -45.31
CA VAL A 85 -12.46 18.01 -46.66
C VAL A 85 -12.20 16.51 -46.72
N ALA A 86 -12.80 15.89 -47.73
CA ALA A 86 -12.79 14.46 -48.01
C ALA A 86 -11.56 14.00 -48.82
N ALA A 87 -11.11 12.79 -48.47
CA ALA A 87 -10.57 11.68 -49.26
C ALA A 87 -9.67 11.91 -50.51
N SER A 88 -8.45 11.32 -50.46
CA SER A 88 -7.98 10.31 -51.46
C SER A 88 -6.59 9.72 -51.12
N SER A 89 -6.54 8.39 -50.88
CA SER A 89 -5.55 7.30 -51.19
C SER A 89 -4.02 7.52 -51.26
N PRO A 90 -3.18 6.44 -51.23
CA PRO A 90 -3.22 5.16 -50.48
C PRO A 90 -1.94 4.90 -49.64
N VAL A 91 -2.02 3.96 -48.70
CA VAL A 91 -0.91 3.53 -47.81
C VAL A 91 -0.19 2.30 -48.43
N PRO A 92 1.16 2.18 -48.40
CA PRO A 92 1.87 1.01 -48.90
C PRO A 92 1.94 -0.14 -47.90
N GLU A 93 1.92 -1.37 -48.43
CA GLU A 93 2.08 -2.65 -47.71
C GLU A 93 3.45 -2.81 -47.02
N PRO A 94 3.53 -3.53 -45.89
CA PRO A 94 4.78 -3.98 -45.31
C PRO A 94 5.26 -5.34 -45.86
N PRO A 95 6.57 -5.64 -45.83
CA PRO A 95 7.16 -6.79 -46.53
C PRO A 95 7.01 -8.13 -45.80
N LEU A 96 6.99 -9.19 -46.61
CA LEU A 96 6.90 -10.62 -46.25
C LEU A 96 8.17 -11.14 -45.52
N ILE A 97 7.96 -11.90 -44.45
CA ILE A 97 8.98 -12.74 -43.77
C ILE A 97 8.70 -14.21 -44.14
N PRO A 98 9.72 -15.07 -44.39
CA PRO A 98 9.49 -16.44 -44.85
C PRO A 98 8.90 -17.35 -43.76
N SER A 99 7.95 -18.19 -44.17
CA SER A 99 7.31 -19.24 -43.36
C SER A 99 8.31 -20.33 -42.95
N ALA A 100 8.43 -20.57 -41.65
CA ALA A 100 8.99 -21.79 -41.10
C ALA A 100 7.94 -22.91 -41.18
N ALA A 101 8.35 -24.09 -41.66
CA ALA A 101 7.50 -25.25 -41.83
C ALA A 101 6.77 -25.62 -40.53
N GLN A 102 5.43 -25.60 -40.56
CA GLN A 102 4.59 -26.15 -39.51
C GLN A 102 4.39 -27.64 -39.76
N GLN A 103 4.92 -28.46 -38.86
CA GLN A 103 4.60 -29.88 -38.77
C GLN A 103 3.24 -30.01 -38.07
N THR A 104 2.23 -30.51 -38.77
CA THR A 104 0.88 -30.69 -38.22
C THR A 104 0.81 -32.02 -37.47
N SER A 105 0.79 -31.99 -36.14
CA SER A 105 0.36 -33.14 -35.33
C SER A 105 -1.18 -33.12 -35.22
N ILE A 106 -1.78 -34.30 -35.37
CA ILE A 106 -3.24 -34.48 -35.36
C ILE A 106 -3.75 -34.26 -33.92
N ALA A 107 -4.44 -33.14 -33.68
CA ALA A 107 -5.15 -32.88 -32.43
C ALA A 107 -6.58 -33.45 -32.53
N THR A 108 -6.93 -34.39 -31.66
CA THR A 108 -8.30 -34.93 -31.59
C THR A 108 -9.10 -34.09 -30.58
N VAL A 109 -10.05 -33.32 -31.07
CA VAL A 109 -10.97 -32.55 -30.22
C VAL A 109 -12.24 -33.37 -30.00
N THR A 110 -12.47 -33.82 -28.76
CA THR A 110 -13.68 -34.57 -28.40
C THR A 110 -14.62 -33.69 -27.60
N HIS A 111 -15.81 -33.40 -28.13
CA HIS A 111 -16.83 -32.61 -27.45
C HIS A 111 -17.59 -33.49 -26.44
N THR A 112 -17.26 -33.39 -25.16
CA THR A 112 -17.88 -34.16 -24.06
C THR A 112 -19.08 -33.44 -23.46
N GLY A 113 -20.21 -33.43 -24.20
CA GLY A 113 -21.56 -33.28 -23.65
C GLY A 113 -22.02 -31.88 -23.20
N GLN A 114 -23.29 -31.57 -23.47
CA GLN A 114 -23.99 -30.40 -22.92
C GLN A 114 -24.75 -30.80 -21.66
N VAL A 115 -24.50 -30.14 -20.53
CA VAL A 115 -25.37 -30.26 -19.34
C VAL A 115 -26.43 -29.16 -19.44
N PHE A 116 -27.67 -29.55 -19.73
CA PHE A 116 -28.83 -28.67 -19.61
C PHE A 116 -29.16 -28.50 -18.13
N LEU A 117 -28.84 -27.33 -17.55
CA LEU A 117 -29.48 -26.87 -16.33
C LEU A 117 -30.86 -26.29 -16.71
N PRO A 118 -31.95 -26.60 -15.99
CA PRO A 118 -33.29 -26.14 -16.34
C PRO A 118 -33.37 -24.62 -16.34
N ASP A 119 -34.05 -24.07 -17.36
CA ASP A 119 -34.15 -22.65 -17.69
C ASP A 119 -34.52 -21.76 -16.49
N GLN A 120 -33.51 -21.05 -16.00
CA GLN A 120 -33.65 -19.86 -15.14
C GLN A 120 -33.03 -18.69 -15.91
N PRO A 121 -33.79 -17.63 -16.24
CA PRO A 121 -33.27 -16.51 -17.01
C PRO A 121 -32.20 -15.77 -16.18
N GLY A 122 -30.93 -15.89 -16.61
CA GLY A 122 -29.81 -15.15 -16.01
C GLY A 122 -28.49 -15.92 -15.83
N MET A 123 -28.44 -17.25 -16.02
CA MET A 123 -27.18 -18.00 -15.98
C MET A 123 -26.56 -18.18 -17.37
N ARG A 124 -25.28 -17.79 -17.51
CA ARG A 124 -24.49 -18.01 -18.74
C ARG A 124 -24.28 -19.52 -18.97
N ARG A 125 -24.46 -19.98 -20.21
CA ARG A 125 -24.07 -21.33 -20.64
C ARG A 125 -22.57 -21.51 -20.46
N ILE A 126 -22.15 -22.50 -19.68
CA ILE A 126 -20.76 -22.89 -19.51
C ILE A 126 -20.55 -24.13 -20.38
N SER A 127 -19.71 -24.02 -21.40
CA SER A 127 -19.27 -25.17 -22.21
C SER A 127 -17.94 -25.67 -21.67
N HIS A 128 -17.84 -26.95 -21.35
CA HIS A 128 -16.58 -27.59 -21.02
C HIS A 128 -15.90 -28.08 -22.31
N VAL A 129 -14.68 -27.62 -22.56
CA VAL A 129 -13.86 -28.07 -23.69
C VAL A 129 -12.66 -28.82 -23.11
N GLN A 130 -12.55 -30.10 -23.41
CA GLN A 130 -11.38 -30.93 -23.06
C GLN A 130 -10.49 -31.08 -24.29
N ILE A 131 -9.24 -30.65 -24.18
CA ILE A 131 -8.23 -30.76 -25.23
C ILE A 131 -7.17 -31.76 -24.76
N SER A 132 -7.02 -32.87 -25.48
CA SER A 132 -5.96 -33.86 -25.26
C SER A 132 -4.96 -33.79 -26.41
N LEU A 133 -3.68 -33.62 -26.09
CA LEU A 133 -2.58 -33.50 -27.04
C LEU A 133 -1.48 -34.48 -26.64
N ASP A 134 -1.06 -35.36 -27.56
CA ASP A 134 0.16 -36.15 -27.39
C ASP A 134 1.35 -35.29 -27.84
N ILE A 135 2.24 -34.97 -26.90
CA ILE A 135 3.42 -34.11 -27.14
C ILE A 135 4.71 -34.82 -26.76
N ALA A 136 5.76 -34.57 -27.54
CA ALA A 136 7.11 -35.07 -27.24
C ALA A 136 7.68 -34.35 -26.01
N GLU A 137 8.48 -35.07 -25.22
CA GLU A 137 9.12 -34.57 -24.01
C GLU A 137 9.97 -33.32 -24.30
N GLY A 138 9.76 -32.23 -23.55
CA GLY A 138 10.43 -30.94 -23.77
C GLY A 138 9.72 -29.96 -24.71
N SER A 139 8.54 -30.30 -25.24
CA SER A 139 7.74 -29.40 -26.09
C SER A 139 6.94 -28.38 -25.27
N SER A 140 6.84 -27.14 -25.75
CA SER A 140 5.93 -26.13 -25.20
C SER A 140 4.62 -26.10 -25.98
N VAL A 141 3.48 -26.07 -25.28
CA VAL A 141 2.15 -25.97 -25.89
C VAL A 141 1.52 -24.64 -25.55
N HIS A 142 1.11 -23.89 -26.57
CA HIS A 142 0.34 -22.67 -26.44
C HIS A 142 -1.10 -22.93 -26.88
N VAL A 143 -2.04 -22.97 -25.93
CA VAL A 143 -3.47 -23.09 -26.24
C VAL A 143 -4.11 -21.71 -26.17
N VAL A 144 -4.60 -21.23 -27.31
CA VAL A 144 -5.36 -19.98 -27.40
C VAL A 144 -6.84 -20.37 -27.58
N VAL A 145 -7.67 -20.03 -26.60
CA VAL A 145 -9.13 -20.19 -26.72
C VAL A 145 -9.72 -18.82 -27.03
N GLU A 146 -10.06 -18.60 -28.30
CA GLU A 146 -10.75 -17.40 -28.74
C GLU A 146 -12.26 -17.63 -28.76
N SER A 147 -12.97 -16.85 -27.95
CA SER A 147 -14.41 -16.67 -28.08
C SER A 147 -14.61 -15.56 -29.11
N VAL A 148 -15.14 -15.86 -30.29
CA VAL A 148 -15.52 -14.85 -31.29
C VAL A 148 -16.94 -14.38 -30.98
N PRO A 149 -17.18 -13.15 -30.45
CA PRO A 149 -18.52 -12.70 -30.11
C PRO A 149 -19.04 -11.73 -31.17
N GLY A 150 -20.15 -12.06 -31.81
CA GLY A 150 -21.11 -11.02 -32.15
C GLY A 150 -21.70 -10.49 -30.84
N SER A 151 -21.36 -9.25 -30.47
CA SER A 151 -21.74 -8.46 -29.27
C SER A 151 -20.80 -8.51 -28.04
N ASP A 152 -20.08 -7.39 -27.87
CA ASP A 152 -19.59 -6.71 -26.65
C ASP A 152 -19.32 -7.52 -25.37
N ALA A 153 -18.45 -8.54 -25.44
CA ALA A 153 -17.83 -9.14 -24.27
C ALA A 153 -16.29 -9.12 -24.38
N PRO A 154 -15.56 -8.79 -23.29
CA PRO A 154 -14.11 -8.67 -23.34
C PRO A 154 -13.43 -10.04 -23.52
N VAL A 155 -12.38 -10.05 -24.33
CA VAL A 155 -11.49 -11.17 -24.59
C VAL A 155 -10.80 -11.59 -23.28
N VAL A 156 -10.98 -12.84 -22.86
CA VAL A 156 -10.28 -13.43 -21.72
C VAL A 156 -9.19 -14.35 -22.25
N GLN A 157 -7.93 -13.88 -22.20
CA GLN A 157 -6.77 -14.73 -22.48
C GLN A 157 -6.35 -15.46 -21.20
N HIS A 158 -6.35 -16.79 -21.23
CA HIS A 158 -5.76 -17.61 -20.18
C HIS A 158 -4.39 -18.11 -20.61
N PHE A 159 -3.37 -17.84 -19.79
CA PHE A 159 -2.03 -18.41 -19.95
C PHE A 159 -1.88 -19.63 -19.05
N VAL A 160 -1.61 -20.80 -19.62
CA VAL A 160 -1.20 -21.99 -18.87
C VAL A 160 0.27 -22.26 -19.22
N SER A 161 1.16 -22.18 -18.23
CA SER A 161 2.55 -22.61 -18.39
C SER A 161 2.64 -24.11 -18.10
N PRO A 162 3.24 -24.93 -18.98
CA PRO A 162 3.46 -26.33 -18.69
C PRO A 162 4.72 -26.47 -17.82
N TYR A 163 4.54 -26.79 -16.55
CA TYR A 163 5.55 -27.56 -15.81
C TYR A 163 5.01 -28.99 -15.69
N PRO A 164 5.85 -30.04 -15.85
CA PRO A 164 5.44 -31.41 -15.63
C PRO A 164 5.24 -31.62 -14.13
N GLY A 165 4.04 -31.29 -13.64
CA GLY A 165 3.58 -31.67 -12.32
C GLY A 165 2.70 -32.90 -12.45
N GLU A 166 3.04 -33.97 -11.73
CA GLU A 166 2.13 -35.06 -11.42
C GLU A 166 0.73 -34.51 -11.17
N ALA A 167 -0.30 -35.22 -11.66
CA ALA A 167 -1.69 -34.89 -11.41
C ALA A 167 -1.92 -34.68 -9.91
N VAL A 168 -1.94 -33.41 -9.49
CA VAL A 168 -2.34 -33.04 -8.13
C VAL A 168 -3.82 -33.35 -8.07
N ALA A 169 -4.14 -34.50 -7.47
CA ALA A 169 -5.50 -34.88 -7.12
C ALA A 169 -6.22 -33.64 -6.55
N ALA A 170 -7.45 -33.38 -7.02
CA ALA A 170 -8.29 -32.32 -6.49
C ALA A 170 -8.15 -32.33 -4.97
N PRO A 171 -7.71 -31.23 -4.33
CA PRO A 171 -7.39 -31.25 -2.92
C PRO A 171 -8.62 -31.76 -2.17
N ALA A 172 -8.46 -32.91 -1.50
CA ALA A 172 -9.50 -33.49 -0.68
C ALA A 172 -10.14 -32.38 0.16
N ALA A 173 -11.48 -32.35 0.21
CA ALA A 173 -12.23 -31.31 0.90
C ALA A 173 -11.54 -30.98 2.22
N ARG A 174 -10.98 -29.77 2.32
CA ARG A 174 -10.16 -29.37 3.46
C ARG A 174 -11.00 -29.63 4.72
N PRO A 175 -10.52 -30.44 5.68
CA PRO A 175 -11.29 -30.66 6.91
C PRO A 175 -11.55 -29.29 7.52
N VAL A 176 -12.83 -28.96 7.69
CA VAL A 176 -13.24 -27.73 8.37
C VAL A 176 -12.71 -27.86 9.79
N ALA A 177 -11.57 -27.20 10.06
CA ALA A 177 -10.92 -27.28 11.35
C ALA A 177 -11.92 -26.87 12.42
N ARG A 178 -12.22 -27.79 13.35
CA ARG A 178 -13.01 -27.46 14.53
C ARG A 178 -12.30 -26.29 15.23
N PRO A 179 -13.04 -25.23 15.62
CA PRO A 179 -12.43 -24.13 16.36
C PRO A 179 -11.68 -24.71 17.58
N PRO A 180 -10.44 -24.27 17.86
CA PRO A 180 -9.65 -24.83 18.94
C PRO A 180 -10.40 -24.78 20.26
N ALA A 181 -10.22 -25.78 21.14
CA ALA A 181 -11.08 -26.01 22.32
C ALA A 181 -11.26 -24.77 23.23
N TRP A 182 -10.26 -23.88 23.29
CA TRP A 182 -10.34 -22.63 24.03
C TRP A 182 -11.43 -21.66 23.50
N ARG A 183 -11.82 -21.74 22.22
CA ARG A 183 -12.95 -20.97 21.67
C ARG A 183 -14.32 -21.44 22.13
N ALA A 184 -14.46 -22.71 22.53
CA ALA A 184 -15.71 -23.22 23.06
C ALA A 184 -16.01 -22.62 24.45
N ASN A 185 -14.96 -22.18 25.16
CA ASN A 185 -15.08 -21.51 26.43
C ASN A 185 -15.15 -19.98 26.24
N ASN A 186 -16.26 -19.35 26.59
CA ASN A 186 -16.41 -17.89 26.50
C ASN A 186 -15.69 -17.13 27.64
N ALA A 187 -15.14 -17.81 28.65
CA ALA A 187 -14.52 -17.18 29.81
C ALA A 187 -13.29 -16.31 29.46
N TRP A 188 -12.51 -16.69 28.44
CA TRP A 188 -11.40 -15.85 28.01
C TRP A 188 -11.88 -14.56 27.32
N ARG A 189 -13.03 -14.58 26.62
CA ARG A 189 -13.60 -13.37 25.98
C ARG A 189 -14.04 -12.37 27.02
N THR A 190 -14.73 -12.82 28.06
CA THR A 190 -15.14 -11.97 29.17
C THR A 190 -13.91 -11.40 29.88
N GLN A 191 -12.89 -12.22 30.14
CA GLN A 191 -11.66 -11.75 30.79
C GLN A 191 -10.83 -10.76 29.95
N VAL A 192 -10.68 -11.01 28.65
CA VAL A 192 -10.02 -10.06 27.73
C VAL A 192 -10.83 -8.77 27.61
N SER A 193 -12.16 -8.85 27.43
CA SER A 193 -13.01 -7.67 27.34
C SER A 193 -12.99 -6.83 28.62
N ALA A 194 -12.99 -7.47 29.80
CA ALA A 194 -12.86 -6.79 31.08
C ALA A 194 -11.49 -6.14 31.25
N THR A 195 -10.42 -6.82 30.81
CA THR A 195 -9.04 -6.30 30.87
C THR A 195 -8.86 -5.08 29.95
N VAL A 196 -9.36 -5.18 28.71
CA VAL A 196 -9.34 -4.08 27.74
C VAL A 196 -10.20 -2.91 28.24
N SER A 197 -11.39 -3.18 28.74
CA SER A 197 -12.27 -2.14 29.31
C SER A 197 -11.61 -1.46 30.50
N ALA A 198 -11.03 -2.22 31.44
CA ALA A 198 -10.30 -1.67 32.58
C ALA A 198 -9.04 -0.88 32.15
N ALA A 199 -8.36 -1.30 31.08
CA ALA A 199 -7.24 -0.54 30.52
C ALA A 199 -7.71 0.77 29.87
N LEU A 200 -8.81 0.75 29.11
CA LEU A 200 -9.42 1.94 28.51
C LEU A 200 -9.96 2.90 29.57
N THR A 201 -10.61 2.40 30.62
CA THR A 201 -11.09 3.23 31.73
C THR A 201 -9.94 3.87 32.49
N ARG A 202 -8.86 3.12 32.77
CA ARG A 202 -7.65 3.67 33.40
C ARG A 202 -6.96 4.70 32.51
N ALA A 203 -6.86 4.44 31.21
CA ALA A 203 -6.33 5.41 30.25
C ALA A 203 -7.21 6.66 30.18
N GLY A 204 -8.52 6.51 30.13
CA GLY A 204 -9.49 7.60 30.14
C GLY A 204 -9.42 8.45 31.40
N ALA A 205 -9.36 7.82 32.58
CA ALA A 205 -9.20 8.52 33.85
C ALA A 205 -7.84 9.23 33.96
N ALA A 206 -6.76 8.61 33.47
CA ALA A 206 -5.43 9.21 33.42
C ALA A 206 -5.33 10.38 32.42
N LEU A 207 -6.07 10.32 31.31
CA LEU A 207 -6.20 11.45 30.38
C LEU A 207 -7.05 12.58 30.98
N ALA A 208 -8.16 12.25 31.65
CA ALA A 208 -9.08 13.22 32.25
C ALA A 208 -8.45 14.01 33.41
N SER A 209 -7.50 13.39 34.14
CA SER A 209 -6.78 14.00 35.26
C SER A 209 -5.53 14.79 34.85
N ARG A 210 -5.17 14.82 33.56
CA ARG A 210 -4.00 15.55 33.07
C ARG A 210 -4.41 16.75 32.23
N HIS A 211 -3.72 17.87 32.42
CA HIS A 211 -3.75 18.96 31.44
C HIS A 211 -3.11 18.47 30.13
N ILE A 212 -3.95 18.11 29.16
CA ILE A 212 -3.53 17.72 27.81
C ILE A 212 -3.22 19.02 27.05
N SER A 213 -1.98 19.16 26.57
CA SER A 213 -1.65 20.31 25.71
C SER A 213 -2.45 20.26 24.42
N LEU A 214 -2.75 21.43 23.84
CA LEU A 214 -3.53 21.55 22.61
C LEU A 214 -2.98 20.66 21.48
N GLU A 215 -1.66 20.60 21.32
CA GLU A 215 -1.00 19.76 20.31
C GLU A 215 -1.33 18.25 20.48
N TRP A 216 -1.35 17.76 21.71
CA TRP A 216 -1.68 16.35 22.00
C TRP A 216 -3.17 16.09 21.80
N ALA A 217 -4.04 17.04 22.12
CA ALA A 217 -5.47 16.94 21.83
C ALA A 217 -5.73 16.90 20.31
N LEU A 218 -5.09 17.79 19.54
CA LEU A 218 -5.19 17.82 18.07
C LEU A 218 -4.64 16.54 17.44
N PHE A 219 -3.53 16.02 17.95
CA PHE A 219 -3.01 14.73 17.51
C PHE A 219 -4.00 13.59 17.80
N GLY A 220 -4.58 13.55 19.01
CA GLY A 220 -5.61 12.58 19.38
C GLY A 220 -6.83 12.63 18.45
N ILE A 221 -7.33 13.83 18.16
CA ILE A 221 -8.41 14.05 17.18
C ILE A 221 -8.00 13.55 15.80
N GLY A 222 -6.77 13.85 15.36
CA GLY A 222 -6.23 13.36 14.09
C GLY A 222 -6.20 11.82 14.00
N LEU A 223 -5.82 11.13 15.08
CA LEU A 223 -5.87 9.67 15.15
C LEU A 223 -7.31 9.13 15.09
N VAL A 224 -8.26 9.80 15.74
CA VAL A 224 -9.69 9.43 15.67
C VAL A 224 -10.21 9.59 14.25
N VAL A 225 -9.93 10.72 13.58
CA VAL A 225 -10.30 10.94 12.18
C VAL A 225 -9.67 9.87 11.27
N TYR A 226 -8.39 9.56 11.50
CA TYR A 226 -7.71 8.48 10.77
C TYR A 226 -8.43 7.14 10.96
N LEU A 227 -8.76 6.75 12.19
CA LEU A 227 -9.45 5.48 12.46
C LEU A 227 -10.83 5.42 11.84
N ILE A 228 -11.65 6.47 12.03
CA ILE A 228 -13.00 6.52 11.45
C ILE A 228 -12.93 6.33 9.93
N THR A 229 -12.03 7.05 9.26
CA THR A 229 -11.88 6.96 7.81
C THR A 229 -11.37 5.61 7.32
N ARG A 230 -10.64 4.83 8.14
CA ARG A 230 -10.14 3.49 7.76
C ARG A 230 -11.13 2.39 8.10
N LEU A 231 -11.82 2.49 9.23
CA LEU A 231 -12.73 1.44 9.71
C LEU A 231 -14.13 1.53 9.12
N TRP A 232 -14.52 2.69 8.60
CA TRP A 232 -15.84 2.87 7.99
C TRP A 232 -16.02 2.01 6.74
N SER A 233 -17.04 1.14 6.73
CA SER A 233 -17.48 0.35 5.57
C SER A 233 -16.36 -0.46 4.88
N LEU A 234 -15.52 -1.14 5.67
CA LEU A 234 -14.44 -2.01 5.18
C LEU A 234 -14.93 -3.21 4.35
N ASP A 235 -16.19 -3.59 4.51
CA ASP A 235 -16.88 -4.62 3.74
C ASP A 235 -17.23 -4.18 2.31
N LYS A 236 -17.37 -2.87 2.07
CA LYS A 236 -17.81 -2.33 0.76
C LYS A 236 -16.70 -1.63 -0.01
N PHE A 237 -15.73 -1.05 0.69
CA PHE A 237 -14.62 -0.35 0.05
C PHE A 237 -13.29 -0.69 0.72
N PRO A 238 -12.26 -1.14 -0.03
CA PRO A 238 -12.24 -1.37 -1.48
C PRO A 238 -13.19 -2.49 -1.94
N ILE A 239 -13.75 -2.36 -3.15
CA ILE A 239 -14.85 -3.21 -3.65
C ILE A 239 -14.40 -4.68 -3.78
N TYR A 240 -13.19 -4.92 -4.29
CA TYR A 240 -12.64 -6.25 -4.43
C TYR A 240 -11.90 -6.67 -3.16
N PHE A 241 -12.11 -7.92 -2.73
CA PHE A 241 -11.30 -8.59 -1.72
C PHE A 241 -10.32 -9.54 -2.40
N PHE A 242 -9.02 -9.27 -2.31
CA PHE A 242 -8.01 -9.96 -3.10
C PHE A 242 -7.59 -11.30 -2.51
N ALA A 243 -7.11 -12.21 -3.37
CA ALA A 243 -6.47 -13.45 -2.92
C ALA A 243 -5.27 -13.16 -2.01
N ASP A 244 -4.49 -12.09 -2.30
CA ASP A 244 -3.36 -11.68 -1.46
C ASP A 244 -3.81 -11.09 -0.10
N GLU A 245 -5.04 -10.54 -0.01
CA GLU A 245 -5.63 -10.18 1.29
C GLU A 245 -6.08 -11.42 2.06
N ALA A 246 -6.70 -12.37 1.36
CA ALA A 246 -7.23 -13.60 1.95
C ALA A 246 -6.12 -14.52 2.46
N SER A 247 -5.01 -14.63 1.74
CA SER A 247 -3.89 -15.55 2.03
C SER A 247 -3.36 -15.36 3.45
N ASN A 248 -3.14 -14.11 3.88
CA ASN A 248 -2.68 -13.75 5.22
C ASN A 248 -3.61 -14.32 6.31
N SER A 249 -4.93 -14.20 6.14
CA SER A 249 -5.93 -14.68 7.11
C SER A 249 -6.14 -16.20 7.04
N LEU A 250 -5.97 -16.82 5.86
CA LEU A 250 -6.05 -18.27 5.69
C LEU A 250 -4.83 -18.97 6.28
N PHE A 251 -3.61 -18.49 6.01
CA PHE A 251 -2.40 -18.99 6.65
C PHE A 251 -2.44 -18.83 8.16
N ALA A 252 -3.01 -17.72 8.65
CA ALA A 252 -3.20 -17.52 10.09
C ALA A 252 -4.13 -18.60 10.69
N GLN A 253 -5.22 -18.94 10.01
CA GLN A 253 -6.11 -20.02 10.44
C GLN A 253 -5.39 -21.37 10.45
N ASP A 254 -4.70 -21.71 9.36
CA ASP A 254 -3.99 -22.98 9.23
C ASP A 254 -2.89 -23.13 10.29
N LEU A 255 -2.16 -22.05 10.56
CA LEU A 255 -1.12 -22.00 11.58
C LEU A 255 -1.70 -22.29 12.97
N ILE A 256 -2.85 -21.68 13.32
CA ILE A 256 -3.53 -21.94 14.59
C ILE A 256 -3.99 -23.40 14.67
N ALA A 257 -4.61 -23.91 13.58
CA ALA A 257 -5.14 -25.26 13.53
C ALA A 257 -4.06 -26.35 13.69
N ARG A 258 -2.84 -26.07 13.22
CA ARG A 258 -1.68 -26.99 13.28
C ARG A 258 -0.81 -26.79 14.52
N GLY A 259 -1.26 -26.01 15.50
CA GLY A 259 -0.49 -25.75 16.72
C GLY A 259 0.81 -24.98 16.45
N PHE A 260 0.71 -23.94 15.61
CA PHE A 260 1.82 -23.07 15.17
C PHE A 260 2.94 -23.79 14.42
N ARG A 261 2.56 -24.79 13.62
CA ARG A 261 3.44 -25.49 12.69
C ARG A 261 3.02 -25.30 11.24
N ASP A 262 3.97 -25.27 10.32
CA ASP A 262 3.70 -25.27 8.88
C ASP A 262 3.21 -26.64 8.37
N ALA A 263 3.05 -26.75 7.05
CA ALA A 263 2.68 -28.02 6.40
C ALA A 263 3.74 -29.11 6.45
N LYS A 264 4.99 -28.75 6.71
CA LYS A 264 6.15 -29.65 6.83
C LYS A 264 6.47 -29.98 8.30
N GLY A 265 5.70 -29.45 9.26
CA GLY A 265 5.89 -29.66 10.70
C GLY A 265 6.85 -28.67 11.37
N SER A 266 7.38 -27.68 10.65
CA SER A 266 8.31 -26.67 11.18
C SER A 266 7.59 -25.77 12.18
N TRP A 267 8.16 -25.59 13.37
CA TRP A 267 7.59 -24.75 14.42
C TRP A 267 7.90 -23.26 14.19
N LEU A 268 6.88 -22.40 14.32
CA LEU A 268 6.95 -20.95 14.07
C LEU A 268 7.62 -20.58 12.73
N PRO A 269 7.07 -21.03 11.58
CA PRO A 269 7.58 -20.65 10.26
C PRO A 269 7.50 -19.13 10.05
N ILE A 270 8.59 -18.49 9.63
CA ILE A 270 8.58 -17.08 9.22
C ILE A 270 8.37 -16.94 7.71
N TYR A 271 8.86 -17.92 6.95
CA TYR A 271 8.67 -18.01 5.51
C TYR A 271 7.56 -19.01 5.22
N PHE A 272 6.60 -18.57 4.42
CA PHE A 272 5.47 -19.37 3.98
C PHE A 272 5.59 -19.61 2.50
N ASP A 273 5.22 -20.81 2.07
CA ASP A 273 5.05 -21.11 0.66
C ASP A 273 3.75 -20.45 0.16
N ALA A 274 3.88 -19.22 -0.33
CA ALA A 274 2.79 -18.46 -0.90
C ALA A 274 2.61 -18.84 -2.38
N ALA A 275 1.39 -18.64 -2.90
CA ALA A 275 0.95 -19.09 -4.22
C ALA A 275 2.04 -19.14 -5.31
N ALA A 276 2.04 -20.26 -6.06
CA ALA A 276 3.02 -20.64 -7.09
C ALA A 276 4.43 -20.97 -6.55
N ASN A 277 4.52 -21.76 -5.47
CA ASN A 277 5.79 -22.21 -4.86
C ASN A 277 6.72 -21.06 -4.43
N ARG A 278 6.17 -19.88 -4.12
CA ARG A 278 6.93 -18.68 -3.79
C ARG A 278 7.05 -18.52 -2.29
N TRP A 279 8.23 -18.88 -1.78
CA TRP A 279 8.59 -18.57 -0.41
C TRP A 279 8.57 -17.07 -0.15
N THR A 280 7.72 -16.67 0.78
CA THR A 280 7.48 -15.26 1.13
C THR A 280 7.56 -15.12 2.64
N PRO A 281 8.33 -14.14 3.17
CA PRO A 281 8.33 -13.84 4.58
C PRO A 281 7.01 -13.15 4.93
N LEU A 282 6.19 -13.77 5.79
CA LEU A 282 4.86 -13.28 6.13
C LEU A 282 4.65 -13.19 7.64
N LEU A 283 5.41 -12.33 8.31
CA LEU A 283 5.19 -11.98 9.72
C LEU A 283 3.75 -11.47 9.96
N SER A 284 3.12 -10.88 8.93
CA SER A 284 1.69 -10.52 8.92
C SER A 284 0.77 -11.67 9.30
N VAL A 285 1.11 -12.92 8.97
CA VAL A 285 0.33 -14.11 9.34
C VAL A 285 0.19 -14.23 10.86
N TYR A 286 1.22 -13.91 11.64
CA TYR A 286 1.15 -13.95 13.10
C TYR A 286 0.28 -12.86 13.67
N VAL A 287 0.34 -11.65 13.10
CA VAL A 287 -0.54 -10.55 13.51
C VAL A 287 -2.00 -10.89 13.18
N HIS A 288 -2.24 -11.48 12.01
CA HIS A 288 -3.54 -12.01 11.65
C HIS A 288 -3.95 -13.18 12.54
N ALA A 289 -3.04 -14.06 12.97
CA ALA A 289 -3.35 -15.19 13.85
C ALA A 289 -3.94 -14.74 15.19
N ILE A 290 -3.49 -13.60 15.73
CA ILE A 290 -4.11 -12.98 16.91
C ILE A 290 -5.58 -12.62 16.59
N SER A 291 -5.81 -11.82 15.56
CA SER A 291 -7.17 -11.36 15.21
C SER A 291 -8.12 -12.49 14.79
N VAL A 292 -7.63 -13.42 13.97
CA VAL A 292 -8.36 -14.60 13.49
C VAL A 292 -8.64 -15.54 14.66
N GLY A 293 -7.70 -15.72 15.59
CA GLY A 293 -7.93 -16.48 16.81
C GLY A 293 -9.08 -15.90 17.65
N LEU A 294 -9.09 -14.58 17.86
CA LEU A 294 -10.08 -13.91 18.70
C LEU A 294 -11.48 -13.82 18.06
N PHE A 295 -11.55 -13.44 16.78
CA PHE A 295 -12.79 -13.04 16.10
C PHE A 295 -13.23 -13.98 14.97
N GLY A 296 -12.35 -14.85 14.48
CA GLY A 296 -12.59 -15.71 13.33
C GLY A 296 -12.11 -15.07 12.04
N LYS A 297 -12.04 -15.86 10.96
CA LYS A 297 -11.71 -15.31 9.65
C LYS A 297 -12.94 -14.64 9.03
N SER A 298 -12.79 -13.38 8.65
CA SER A 298 -13.75 -12.66 7.82
C SER A 298 -13.01 -11.53 7.10
N ILE A 299 -13.62 -10.99 6.04
CA ILE A 299 -13.08 -9.84 5.29
C ILE A 299 -12.86 -8.65 6.24
N ILE A 300 -13.85 -8.38 7.10
CA ILE A 300 -13.80 -7.28 8.06
C ILE A 300 -12.64 -7.49 9.04
N VAL A 301 -12.47 -8.69 9.62
CA VAL A 301 -11.38 -8.96 10.55
C VAL A 301 -10.03 -8.75 9.89
N ALA A 302 -9.83 -9.24 8.66
CA ALA A 302 -8.58 -9.04 7.94
C ALA A 302 -8.26 -7.54 7.73
N ARG A 303 -9.23 -6.77 7.24
CA ARG A 303 -9.04 -5.35 6.95
C ARG A 303 -8.92 -4.49 8.20
N VAL A 304 -9.68 -4.80 9.26
CA VAL A 304 -9.56 -4.12 10.56
C VAL A 304 -8.16 -4.33 11.14
N THR A 305 -7.62 -5.55 11.08
CA THR A 305 -6.26 -5.84 11.56
C THR A 305 -5.23 -4.98 10.84
N SER A 306 -5.26 -4.92 9.51
CA SER A 306 -4.36 -4.07 8.73
C SER A 306 -4.53 -2.58 9.06
N ALA A 307 -5.78 -2.09 9.12
CA ALA A 307 -6.09 -0.71 9.46
C ALA A 307 -5.57 -0.31 10.86
N LEU A 308 -5.70 -1.20 11.86
CA LEU A 308 -5.18 -0.95 13.21
C LEU A 308 -3.64 -0.93 13.23
N VAL A 309 -2.98 -1.84 12.52
CA VAL A 309 -1.52 -1.86 12.44
C VAL A 309 -0.98 -0.62 11.70
N SER A 310 -1.74 -0.11 10.71
CA SER A 310 -1.38 1.12 9.99
C SER A 310 -1.27 2.36 10.88
N LEU A 311 -1.88 2.36 12.08
CA LEU A 311 -1.69 3.42 13.07
C LEU A 311 -0.23 3.59 13.49
N LEU A 312 0.56 2.50 13.49
CA LEU A 312 1.97 2.57 13.82
C LEU A 312 2.70 3.55 12.88
N ALA A 313 2.37 3.55 11.58
CA ALA A 313 2.93 4.51 10.64
C ALA A 313 2.54 5.96 10.96
N VAL A 314 1.25 6.19 11.25
CA VAL A 314 0.68 7.50 11.57
C VAL A 314 1.36 8.10 12.81
N VAL A 315 1.47 7.29 13.85
CA VAL A 315 2.13 7.66 15.11
C VAL A 315 3.62 7.87 14.87
N ALA A 316 4.29 6.98 14.14
CA ALA A 316 5.72 7.10 13.89
C ALA A 316 6.08 8.38 13.13
N VAL A 317 5.39 8.68 12.03
CA VAL A 317 5.60 9.91 11.24
C VAL A 317 5.36 11.16 12.09
N SER A 318 4.28 11.19 12.86
CA SER A 318 3.97 12.34 13.73
C SER A 318 4.99 12.52 14.85
N LEU A 319 5.48 11.42 15.44
CA LEU A 319 6.54 11.45 16.44
C LEU A 319 7.91 11.79 15.86
N ILE A 320 8.20 11.45 14.60
CA ILE A 320 9.40 11.93 13.91
C ILE A 320 9.36 13.46 13.84
N LEU A 321 8.25 14.04 13.38
CA LEU A 321 8.08 15.51 13.34
C LEU A 321 8.22 16.13 14.74
N LYS A 322 7.59 15.54 15.76
CA LYS A 322 7.61 16.07 17.14
C LYS A 322 8.97 15.96 17.81
N ARG A 323 9.54 14.75 17.85
CA ARG A 323 10.68 14.42 18.72
C ARG A 323 12.01 14.63 18.02
N VAL A 324 12.07 14.40 16.72
CA VAL A 324 13.32 14.50 15.95
C VAL A 324 13.46 15.90 15.38
N PHE A 325 12.46 16.37 14.63
CA PHE A 325 12.51 17.67 13.96
C PHE A 325 12.00 18.82 14.82
N LYS A 326 11.37 18.54 15.97
CA LYS A 326 10.81 19.54 16.89
C LYS A 326 9.83 20.50 16.19
N ALA A 327 9.10 19.99 15.19
CA ALA A 327 8.11 20.76 14.45
C ALA A 327 6.98 21.22 15.38
N ARG A 328 6.61 22.49 15.29
CA ARG A 328 5.51 23.09 16.07
C ARG A 328 4.18 22.43 15.72
N PHE A 329 3.96 22.13 14.45
CA PHE A 329 2.71 21.54 13.94
C PHE A 329 2.81 20.03 13.70
N TRP A 330 3.59 19.32 14.52
CA TRP A 330 3.84 17.88 14.37
C TRP A 330 2.57 17.01 14.32
N TRP A 331 1.49 17.44 14.98
CA TRP A 331 0.20 16.74 15.01
C TRP A 331 -0.47 16.67 13.63
N VAL A 332 -0.10 17.55 12.70
CA VAL A 332 -0.57 17.55 11.30
C VAL A 332 -0.08 16.30 10.56
N GLY A 333 1.01 15.66 11.00
CA GLY A 333 1.53 14.41 10.42
C GLY A 333 0.47 13.31 10.32
N ALA A 334 -0.41 13.21 11.32
CA ALA A 334 -1.50 12.23 11.31
C ALA A 334 -2.50 12.50 10.18
N LEU A 335 -2.81 13.77 9.95
CA LEU A 335 -3.77 14.23 8.95
C LEU A 335 -3.20 14.13 7.53
N LEU A 336 -1.91 14.45 7.36
CA LEU A 336 -1.21 14.28 6.07
C LEU A 336 -1.26 12.83 5.59
N LEU A 337 -0.95 11.89 6.48
CA LEU A 337 -1.03 10.46 6.15
C LEU A 337 -2.49 10.02 5.96
N ALA A 338 -3.44 10.61 6.71
CA ALA A 338 -4.86 10.32 6.57
C ALA A 338 -5.41 10.68 5.17
N VAL A 339 -4.98 11.79 4.59
CA VAL A 339 -5.49 12.27 3.28
C VAL A 339 -4.62 11.85 2.08
N THR A 340 -3.54 11.11 2.32
CA THR A 340 -2.67 10.57 1.26
C THR A 340 -3.43 9.45 0.50
N PRO A 341 -3.74 9.61 -0.80
CA PRO A 341 -4.61 8.71 -1.54
C PRO A 341 -4.17 7.23 -1.51
N ALA A 342 -2.91 6.94 -1.83
CA ALA A 342 -2.38 5.58 -1.84
C ALA A 342 -2.41 4.96 -0.43
N TRP A 343 -2.06 5.74 0.60
CA TRP A 343 -2.13 5.27 1.98
C TRP A 343 -3.57 5.01 2.42
N PHE A 344 -4.52 5.89 2.08
CA PHE A 344 -5.93 5.69 2.37
C PHE A 344 -6.47 4.41 1.76
N LEU A 345 -6.20 4.18 0.47
CA LEU A 345 -6.66 2.97 -0.22
C LEU A 345 -6.04 1.71 0.40
N HIS A 346 -4.71 1.67 0.50
CA HIS A 346 -4.01 0.45 0.92
C HIS A 346 -4.17 0.17 2.41
N SER A 347 -4.21 1.17 3.30
CA SER A 347 -4.43 0.94 4.74
C SER A 347 -5.80 0.31 5.06
N ARG A 348 -6.72 0.29 4.10
CA ARG A 348 -8.02 -0.39 4.18
C ARG A 348 -8.02 -1.79 3.56
N THR A 349 -6.92 -2.21 2.95
CA THR A 349 -6.70 -3.57 2.44
C THR A 349 -5.90 -4.39 3.44
N ALA A 350 -6.07 -5.72 3.41
CA ALA A 350 -5.29 -6.65 4.22
C ALA A 350 -4.00 -7.14 3.55
N PHE A 351 -3.36 -6.32 2.71
CA PHE A 351 -2.05 -6.63 2.13
C PHE A 351 -0.94 -6.50 3.17
N GLU A 352 0.04 -7.40 3.12
CA GLU A 352 1.23 -7.39 3.98
C GLU A 352 2.08 -6.13 3.80
N THR A 353 2.06 -5.50 2.61
CA THR A 353 2.80 -4.27 2.32
C THR A 353 2.48 -3.14 3.32
N VAL A 354 1.21 -2.95 3.70
CA VAL A 354 0.82 -1.88 4.63
C VAL A 354 1.48 -2.09 5.99
N MET A 355 1.46 -3.34 6.46
CA MET A 355 2.04 -3.74 7.73
C MET A 355 3.56 -3.58 7.69
N MET A 356 4.20 -3.99 6.59
CA MET A 356 5.63 -3.76 6.37
C MET A 356 5.98 -2.28 6.46
N VAL A 357 5.24 -1.41 5.75
CA VAL A 357 5.52 0.04 5.74
C VAL A 357 5.28 0.67 7.12
N SER A 358 4.35 0.13 7.89
CA SER A 358 4.06 0.59 9.25
C SER A 358 5.20 0.25 10.21
N PHE A 359 5.75 -0.96 10.13
CA PHE A 359 6.98 -1.31 10.86
C PHE A 359 8.19 -0.52 10.36
N TYR A 360 8.30 -0.30 9.05
CA TYR A 360 9.36 0.53 8.45
C TYR A 360 9.33 1.98 8.96
N ALA A 361 8.15 2.58 9.12
CA ALA A 361 8.02 3.91 9.71
C ALA A 361 8.47 3.95 11.18
N CYS A 362 8.13 2.92 11.97
CA CYS A 362 8.65 2.76 13.34
C CYS A 362 10.17 2.56 13.37
N PHE A 363 10.71 1.80 12.41
CA PHE A 363 12.16 1.65 12.23
C PHE A 363 12.82 3.01 12.00
N LEU A 364 12.30 3.83 11.09
CA LEU A 364 12.81 5.19 10.85
C LEU A 364 12.76 6.04 12.12
N LEU A 365 11.65 6.04 12.85
CA LEU A 365 11.52 6.76 14.12
C LEU A 365 12.60 6.31 15.11
N CYS A 366 12.69 5.01 15.39
CA CYS A 366 13.66 4.49 16.35
C CYS A 366 15.10 4.74 15.91
N TYR A 367 15.41 4.64 14.62
CA TYR A 367 16.74 4.94 14.11
C TYR A 367 17.09 6.43 14.31
N MET A 368 16.16 7.34 14.01
CA MET A 368 16.41 8.77 14.23
C MET A 368 16.55 9.10 15.72
N LEU A 369 15.73 8.52 16.59
CA LEU A 369 15.87 8.66 18.04
C LEU A 369 17.17 8.04 18.58
N TYR A 370 17.66 6.98 17.95
CA TYR A 370 18.98 6.42 18.23
C TYR A 370 20.09 7.44 17.98
N ARG A 371 19.93 8.27 16.96
CA ARG A 371 20.88 9.34 16.60
C ARG A 371 20.73 10.60 17.41
N THR A 372 19.52 10.97 17.81
CA THR A 372 19.24 12.28 18.43
C THR A 372 19.02 12.25 19.93
N GLU A 373 18.63 11.11 20.51
CA GLU A 373 18.27 11.04 21.93
C GLU A 373 19.08 10.01 22.71
N SER A 374 19.05 8.73 22.32
CA SER A 374 19.68 7.67 23.13
C SER A 374 20.11 6.47 22.29
N PRO A 375 21.32 5.92 22.51
CA PRO A 375 21.76 4.67 21.87
C PRO A 375 20.82 3.48 22.10
N ARG A 376 19.98 3.51 23.15
CA ARG A 376 19.00 2.45 23.45
C ARG A 376 17.92 2.30 22.37
N TYR A 377 17.64 3.33 21.58
CA TYR A 377 16.67 3.17 20.48
C TYR A 377 17.19 2.28 19.34
N ALA A 378 18.48 1.89 19.35
CA ALA A 378 19.01 0.87 18.44
C ALA A 378 18.24 -0.46 18.54
N TYR A 379 17.82 -0.87 19.75
CA TYR A 379 17.03 -2.09 19.92
C TYR A 379 15.66 -1.98 19.23
N GLY A 380 14.98 -0.83 19.38
CA GLY A 380 13.73 -0.56 18.68
C GLY A 380 13.92 -0.53 17.16
N ALA A 381 14.99 0.08 16.68
CA ALA A 381 15.30 0.13 15.26
C ALA A 381 15.53 -1.29 14.71
N LEU A 382 16.27 -2.15 15.41
CA LEU A 382 16.50 -3.53 15.00
C LEU A 382 15.21 -4.35 15.01
N LEU A 383 14.38 -4.24 16.05
CA LEU A 383 13.11 -4.98 16.15
C LEU A 383 12.13 -4.58 15.04
N PHE A 384 11.92 -3.27 14.83
CA PHE A 384 11.01 -2.80 13.77
C PHE A 384 11.59 -2.98 12.37
N GLY A 385 12.91 -2.87 12.21
CA GLY A 385 13.62 -3.19 10.97
C GLY A 385 13.46 -4.66 10.60
N ALA A 386 13.64 -5.56 11.56
CA ALA A 386 13.39 -7.00 11.36
C ALA A 386 11.91 -7.28 11.10
N ALA A 387 10.98 -6.63 11.81
CA ALA A 387 9.56 -6.78 11.55
C ALA A 387 9.19 -6.37 10.11
N ALA A 388 9.71 -5.25 9.62
CA ALA A 388 9.54 -4.82 8.23
C ALA A 388 10.18 -5.83 7.25
N PHE A 389 11.40 -6.28 7.54
CA PHE A 389 12.14 -7.27 6.74
C PHE A 389 11.39 -8.60 6.60
N TYR A 390 10.73 -9.07 7.66
CA TYR A 390 10.02 -10.35 7.66
C TYR A 390 8.54 -10.26 7.29
N THR A 391 8.02 -9.09 6.95
CA THR A 391 6.60 -8.94 6.59
C THR A 391 6.35 -9.03 5.08
N TYR A 392 7.33 -8.69 4.25
CA TYR A 392 7.15 -8.64 2.79
C TYR A 392 8.47 -8.83 2.03
N SER A 393 8.47 -9.62 0.95
CA SER A 393 9.68 -9.94 0.17
C SER A 393 10.40 -8.69 -0.35
N ASN A 394 9.70 -7.74 -0.98
CA ASN A 394 10.36 -6.51 -1.43
C ASN A 394 10.79 -5.61 -0.26
N GLY A 395 10.12 -5.73 0.89
CA GLY A 395 10.52 -5.08 2.13
C GLY A 395 11.94 -5.47 2.57
N GLN A 396 12.37 -6.70 2.30
CA GLN A 396 13.74 -7.15 2.59
C GLN A 396 14.79 -6.29 1.89
N VAL A 397 14.59 -6.04 0.59
CA VAL A 397 15.53 -5.25 -0.22
C VAL A 397 15.53 -3.79 0.22
N VAL A 398 14.35 -3.22 0.48
CA VAL A 398 14.21 -1.83 0.95
C VAL A 398 14.88 -1.62 2.31
N VAL A 399 14.62 -2.51 3.27
CA VAL A 399 15.21 -2.43 4.62
C VAL A 399 16.71 -2.67 4.57
N ALA A 400 17.19 -3.66 3.80
CA ALA A 400 18.61 -3.93 3.65
C ALA A 400 19.35 -2.75 3.01
N ALA A 401 18.81 -2.19 1.91
CA ALA A 401 19.39 -1.02 1.25
C ALA A 401 19.46 0.17 2.21
N LEU A 402 18.37 0.46 2.93
CA LEU A 402 18.37 1.55 3.90
C LEU A 402 19.34 1.29 5.07
N ALA A 403 19.38 0.07 5.62
CA ALA A 403 20.29 -0.28 6.70
C ALA A 403 21.75 -0.07 6.29
N VAL A 404 22.15 -0.51 5.09
CA VAL A 404 23.49 -0.27 4.54
C VAL A 404 23.76 1.23 4.37
N MET A 405 22.83 1.96 3.74
CA MET A 405 22.96 3.41 3.56
C MET A 405 23.15 4.14 4.89
N LEU A 406 22.38 3.78 5.92
CA LEU A 406 22.46 4.35 7.26
C LEU A 406 23.75 3.97 7.98
N LEU A 407 24.18 2.71 7.91
CA LEU A 407 25.45 2.25 8.50
C LEU A 407 26.65 3.00 7.92
N VAL A 408 26.67 3.20 6.59
CA VAL A 408 27.74 3.94 5.90
C VAL A 408 27.65 5.43 6.23
N SER A 409 26.46 6.02 6.09
CA SER A 409 26.17 7.43 6.37
C SER A 409 26.62 7.85 7.77
N ASP A 410 26.46 6.96 8.74
CA ASP A 410 26.60 7.26 10.16
C ASP A 410 27.66 6.41 10.87
N PHE A 411 28.57 5.84 10.07
CA PHE A 411 29.64 4.93 10.51
C PHE A 411 30.42 5.45 11.71
N ARG A 412 30.83 6.73 11.68
CA ARG A 412 31.59 7.34 12.79
C ARG A 412 30.82 7.31 14.11
N TYR A 413 29.51 7.53 14.08
CA TYR A 413 28.67 7.48 15.29
C TYR A 413 28.51 6.04 15.80
N HIS A 414 28.29 5.09 14.88
CA HIS A 414 28.21 3.67 15.22
C HIS A 414 29.51 3.18 15.86
N ALA A 415 30.66 3.56 15.29
CA ALA A 415 31.97 3.25 15.82
C ALA A 415 32.19 3.87 17.22
N GLN A 416 31.75 5.10 17.46
CA GLN A 416 31.83 5.72 18.79
C GLN A 416 30.96 5.00 19.84
N GLN A 417 29.82 4.43 19.44
CA GLN A 417 28.90 3.75 20.37
C GLN A 417 29.07 2.23 20.40
N TRP A 418 30.13 1.66 19.81
CA TRP A 418 30.27 0.21 19.58
C TRP A 418 30.07 -0.65 20.84
N ARG A 419 30.58 -0.21 22.00
CA ARG A 419 30.40 -0.93 23.28
C ARG A 419 28.92 -1.01 23.71
N LYS A 420 28.15 0.07 23.48
CA LYS A 420 26.72 0.10 23.78
C LYS A 420 25.89 -0.64 22.72
N LEU A 421 26.43 -0.75 21.50
CA LEU A 421 25.82 -1.50 20.41
C LEU A 421 26.12 -3.00 20.47
N LEU A 422 27.09 -3.46 21.27
CA LEU A 422 27.46 -4.87 21.32
C LEU A 422 26.28 -5.82 21.62
N PRO A 423 25.40 -5.55 22.61
CA PRO A 423 24.21 -6.39 22.81
C PRO A 423 23.17 -6.21 21.69
N ALA A 424 23.10 -5.02 21.08
CA ALA A 424 22.25 -4.77 19.91
C ALA A 424 22.74 -5.56 18.69
N MET A 425 24.05 -5.75 18.52
CA MET A 425 24.62 -6.63 17.49
C MET A 425 24.24 -8.08 17.75
N GLY A 426 24.29 -8.54 19.00
CA GLY A 426 23.77 -9.87 19.37
C GLY A 426 22.29 -10.05 19.02
N LEU A 427 21.46 -9.04 19.30
CA LEU A 427 20.06 -9.02 18.88
C LEU A 427 19.92 -9.04 17.35
N ALA A 428 20.72 -8.27 16.62
CA ALA A 428 20.69 -8.22 15.16
C ALA A 428 21.03 -9.60 14.54
N VAL A 429 22.03 -10.29 15.08
CA VAL A 429 22.37 -11.67 14.68
C VAL A 429 21.21 -12.61 14.97
N GLY A 430 20.62 -12.55 16.17
CA GLY A 430 19.45 -13.36 16.53
C GLY A 430 18.25 -13.12 15.62
N LEU A 431 17.98 -11.86 15.27
CA LEU A 431 16.90 -11.49 14.33
C LEU A 431 17.22 -11.89 12.89
N ALA A 432 18.49 -11.92 12.47
CA ALA A 432 18.89 -12.37 11.14
C ALA A 432 18.88 -13.90 10.99
N LEU A 433 18.97 -14.63 12.11
CA LEU A 433 19.12 -16.08 12.12
C LEU A 433 18.04 -16.83 11.31
N PRO A 434 16.73 -16.52 11.42
CA PRO A 434 15.72 -17.20 10.61
C PRO A 434 15.91 -17.01 9.11
N ALA A 435 16.27 -15.81 8.65
CA ALA A 435 16.60 -15.57 7.25
C ALA A 435 17.83 -16.36 6.83
N ILE A 436 18.87 -16.42 7.67
CA ILE A 436 20.10 -17.17 7.38
C ILE A 436 19.79 -18.67 7.25
N ILE A 437 19.08 -19.25 8.22
CA ILE A 437 18.65 -20.66 8.18
C ILE A 437 17.79 -20.92 6.94
N PHE A 438 16.87 -20.01 6.62
CA PHE A 438 16.03 -20.13 5.43
C PHE A 438 16.86 -20.13 4.14
N ARG A 439 17.85 -19.25 4.01
CA ARG A 439 18.73 -19.17 2.83
C ARG A 439 19.55 -20.46 2.63
N PHE A 440 20.03 -21.08 3.71
CA PHE A 440 20.76 -22.35 3.61
C PHE A 440 19.85 -23.54 3.32
N SER A 441 18.63 -23.56 3.85
CA SER A 441 17.67 -24.64 3.62
C SER A 441 16.95 -24.56 2.27
N HIS A 442 16.86 -23.36 1.68
CA HIS A 442 16.16 -23.09 0.42
C HIS A 442 17.03 -22.22 -0.52
N PRO A 443 18.16 -22.74 -1.02
CA PRO A 443 19.14 -21.96 -1.78
C PRO A 443 18.58 -21.37 -3.07
N THR A 444 17.66 -22.07 -3.74
CA THR A 444 17.06 -21.62 -5.01
C THR A 444 15.89 -20.65 -4.83
N ALA A 445 15.32 -20.53 -3.62
CA ALA A 445 14.05 -19.82 -3.42
C ALA A 445 14.06 -18.34 -3.85
N ALA A 446 15.20 -17.65 -3.76
CA ALA A 446 15.33 -16.28 -4.28
C ALA A 446 15.26 -16.24 -5.81
N GLN A 447 15.97 -17.15 -6.47
CA GLN A 447 16.00 -17.28 -7.92
C GLN A 447 14.61 -17.69 -8.43
N ASP A 448 14.01 -18.71 -7.83
CA ASP A 448 12.68 -19.20 -8.15
C ASP A 448 11.63 -18.09 -7.99
N HIS A 449 11.73 -17.28 -6.93
CA HIS A 449 10.86 -16.13 -6.72
C HIS A 449 10.97 -15.10 -7.85
N LEU A 450 12.20 -14.69 -8.20
CA LEU A 450 12.43 -13.69 -9.26
C LEU A 450 12.05 -14.21 -10.65
N HIS A 451 12.25 -15.49 -10.91
CA HIS A 451 11.83 -16.15 -12.14
C HIS A 451 10.30 -16.18 -12.24
N THR A 452 9.61 -16.57 -11.17
CA THR A 452 8.13 -16.66 -11.13
C THR A 452 7.45 -15.29 -11.33
N ILE A 453 8.08 -14.20 -10.91
CA ILE A 453 7.56 -12.84 -11.11
C ILE A 453 8.04 -12.18 -12.41
N ASN A 454 8.65 -12.96 -13.32
CA ASN A 454 9.16 -12.52 -14.61
C ASN A 454 10.09 -11.30 -14.51
N SER A 455 11.06 -11.36 -13.59
CA SER A 455 12.07 -10.32 -13.47
C SER A 455 12.91 -10.23 -14.76
N PHE A 456 13.20 -9.00 -15.20
CA PHE A 456 14.07 -8.75 -16.36
C PHE A 456 15.48 -9.35 -16.21
N LEU A 457 15.89 -9.71 -14.99
CA LEU A 457 17.16 -10.39 -14.73
C LEU A 457 17.26 -11.76 -15.41
N PHE A 458 16.12 -12.43 -15.64
CA PHE A 458 16.03 -13.75 -16.26
C PHE A 458 15.62 -13.69 -17.73
N GLN A 459 15.40 -12.50 -18.28
CA GLN A 459 15.14 -12.33 -19.70
C GLN A 459 16.45 -12.45 -20.49
N ASP A 460 16.34 -12.96 -21.72
CA ASP A 460 17.42 -13.08 -22.70
C ASP A 460 17.77 -11.73 -23.32
N VAL A 461 18.20 -10.80 -22.47
CA VAL A 461 18.65 -9.45 -22.83
C VAL A 461 20.09 -9.24 -22.37
N SER A 462 20.81 -8.36 -23.05
CA SER A 462 22.22 -8.06 -22.73
C SER A 462 22.37 -7.51 -21.30
N ILE A 463 23.53 -7.72 -20.67
CA ILE A 463 23.84 -7.17 -19.33
C ILE A 463 23.68 -5.64 -19.32
N ARG A 464 24.09 -4.97 -20.40
CA ARG A 464 23.90 -3.52 -20.56
C ARG A 464 22.42 -3.14 -20.49
N GLN A 465 21.55 -3.86 -21.20
CA GLN A 465 20.10 -3.62 -21.12
C GLN A 465 19.54 -3.89 -19.72
N LYS A 466 19.99 -4.95 -19.02
CA LYS A 466 19.58 -5.20 -17.63
C LYS A 466 19.94 -4.04 -16.70
N ILE A 467 21.13 -3.46 -16.85
CA ILE A 467 21.55 -2.27 -16.09
C ILE A 467 20.67 -1.06 -16.44
N VAL A 468 20.38 -0.85 -17.73
CA VAL A 468 19.49 0.23 -18.17
C VAL A 468 18.10 0.07 -17.55
N TYR A 469 17.51 -1.13 -17.60
CA TYR A 469 16.21 -1.42 -16.98
C TYR A 469 16.21 -1.19 -15.48
N LEU A 470 17.26 -1.65 -14.77
CA LEU A 470 17.41 -1.42 -13.34
C LEU A 470 17.41 0.09 -13.01
N VAL A 471 18.23 0.87 -13.71
CA VAL A 471 18.37 2.33 -13.48
C VAL A 471 17.07 3.06 -13.84
N GLN A 472 16.48 2.76 -15.00
CA GLN A 472 15.22 3.38 -15.42
C GLN A 472 14.08 3.08 -14.44
N THR A 473 13.95 1.82 -14.00
CA THR A 473 12.91 1.41 -13.04
C THR A 473 13.13 2.08 -11.68
N TYR A 474 14.38 2.14 -11.22
CA TYR A 474 14.73 2.81 -9.96
C TYR A 474 14.39 4.31 -10.02
N LEU A 475 14.81 5.03 -11.06
CA LEU A 475 14.56 6.45 -11.23
C LEU A 475 13.07 6.75 -11.43
N TYR A 476 12.34 5.89 -12.13
CA TYR A 476 10.89 6.02 -12.26
C TYR A 476 10.17 5.94 -10.91
N GLY A 477 10.64 5.07 -10.01
CA GLY A 477 10.12 4.99 -8.63
C GLY A 477 10.38 6.24 -7.78
N LEU A 478 11.32 7.11 -8.17
CA LEU A 478 11.60 8.41 -7.53
C LEU A 478 10.92 9.58 -8.25
N ASN A 479 10.34 9.36 -9.42
CA ASN A 479 9.79 10.42 -10.26
C ASN A 479 8.61 11.12 -9.56
N PRO A 480 8.66 12.44 -9.30
CA PRO A 480 7.54 13.18 -8.72
C PRO A 480 6.24 13.07 -9.53
N ALA A 481 6.33 12.86 -10.85
CA ALA A 481 5.18 12.62 -11.71
C ALA A 481 4.37 11.39 -11.26
N TYR A 482 5.06 10.28 -10.94
CA TYR A 482 4.44 9.05 -10.47
C TYR A 482 3.74 9.24 -9.11
N TRP A 483 4.32 10.06 -8.23
CA TRP A 483 3.82 10.24 -6.87
C TRP A 483 2.69 11.27 -6.76
N PHE A 484 2.82 12.42 -7.41
CA PHE A 484 1.95 13.57 -7.16
C PHE A 484 0.87 13.78 -8.22
N PHE A 485 0.94 13.09 -9.37
CA PHE A 485 -0.03 13.23 -10.45
C PHE A 485 -0.70 11.88 -10.75
N PRO A 486 -1.94 11.89 -11.29
CA PRO A 486 -2.58 10.67 -11.75
C PRO A 486 -1.71 9.95 -12.77
N ASN A 487 -1.60 8.62 -12.64
CA ASN A 487 -0.88 7.78 -13.57
C ASN A 487 -1.77 6.63 -14.07
N ASN A 488 -1.42 6.07 -15.23
CA ASN A 488 -2.05 4.88 -15.79
C ASN A 488 -1.12 3.66 -15.75
N HIS A 489 -0.01 3.77 -15.01
CA HIS A 489 1.01 2.73 -14.89
C HIS A 489 0.59 1.64 -13.91
N ASP A 490 0.05 2.04 -12.76
CA ASP A 490 -0.49 1.10 -11.80
C ASP A 490 -1.80 0.50 -12.25
N LEU A 491 -2.11 -0.68 -11.72
CA LEU A 491 -3.40 -1.31 -11.95
C LEU A 491 -4.50 -0.44 -11.34
N VAL A 492 -5.60 -0.23 -12.07
CA VAL A 492 -6.73 0.63 -11.67
C VAL A 492 -7.20 0.37 -10.23
N ARG A 493 -7.16 -0.89 -9.79
CA ARG A 493 -7.52 -1.34 -8.44
C ARG A 493 -6.62 -0.80 -7.31
N HIS A 494 -5.45 -0.27 -7.63
CA HIS A 494 -4.49 0.30 -6.70
C HIS A 494 -4.37 1.83 -6.84
N ILE A 495 -5.26 2.46 -7.62
CA ILE A 495 -5.25 3.91 -7.87
C ILE A 495 -6.57 4.51 -7.37
N MET A 496 -6.49 5.71 -6.78
CA MET A 496 -7.68 6.54 -6.56
C MET A 496 -7.93 7.42 -7.78
N LYS A 497 -9.07 7.22 -8.45
CA LYS A 497 -9.40 7.91 -9.71
C LYS A 497 -9.28 9.43 -9.59
N GLY A 498 -8.45 10.04 -10.44
CA GLY A 498 -8.24 11.49 -10.49
C GLY A 498 -7.25 12.04 -9.46
N TYR A 499 -6.54 11.18 -8.72
CA TYR A 499 -5.49 11.57 -7.76
C TYR A 499 -4.15 10.97 -8.15
N GLY A 500 -3.06 11.64 -7.76
CA GLY A 500 -1.77 10.98 -7.58
C GLY A 500 -1.75 10.10 -6.34
N HIS A 501 -0.70 9.31 -6.15
CA HIS A 501 -0.51 8.48 -4.96
C HIS A 501 -0.37 9.30 -3.67
N ILE A 502 0.21 10.48 -3.80
CA ILE A 502 0.28 11.57 -2.82
C ILE A 502 -0.51 12.75 -3.40
N ASN A 503 -1.22 13.50 -2.55
CA ASN A 503 -2.00 14.64 -3.00
C ASN A 503 -1.09 15.67 -3.70
N THR A 504 -1.44 16.11 -4.91
CA THR A 504 -0.67 17.10 -5.69
C THR A 504 -0.41 18.39 -4.91
N GLN A 505 -1.33 18.79 -4.03
CA GLN A 505 -1.15 19.98 -3.18
C GLN A 505 0.00 19.85 -2.18
N PHE A 506 0.46 18.63 -1.90
CA PHE A 506 1.61 18.39 -1.04
C PHE A 506 2.94 18.60 -1.76
N LEU A 507 2.94 18.71 -3.09
CA LEU A 507 4.15 18.88 -3.90
C LEU A 507 5.01 20.10 -3.49
N PRO A 508 4.48 21.33 -3.34
CA PRO A 508 5.32 22.47 -2.93
C PRO A 508 5.94 22.26 -1.55
N PHE A 509 5.20 21.66 -0.61
CA PHE A 509 5.70 21.38 0.75
C PHE A 509 6.71 20.23 0.74
N ALA A 510 6.50 19.19 -0.07
CA ALA A 510 7.45 18.11 -0.26
C ALA A 510 8.76 18.61 -0.88
N ALA A 511 8.68 19.48 -1.89
CA ALA A 511 9.83 20.10 -2.54
C ALA A 511 10.60 21.01 -1.56
N LEU A 512 9.90 21.85 -0.79
CA LEU A 512 10.51 22.67 0.25
C LEU A 512 11.17 21.81 1.34
N GLY A 513 10.47 20.77 1.83
CA GLY A 513 10.99 19.83 2.81
C GLY A 513 12.21 19.06 2.33
N LEU A 514 12.22 18.61 1.07
CA LEU A 514 13.38 18.02 0.42
C LEU A 514 14.53 19.03 0.35
N GLY A 515 14.26 20.27 -0.06
CA GLY A 515 15.23 21.36 -0.07
C GLY A 515 15.86 21.60 1.30
N ILE A 516 15.05 21.64 2.37
CA ILE A 516 15.53 21.76 3.76
C ILE A 516 16.39 20.55 4.14
N CYS A 517 15.97 19.33 3.79
CA CYS A 517 16.74 18.12 4.08
C CYS A 517 18.09 18.09 3.36
N LEU A 518 18.14 18.55 2.10
CA LEU A 518 19.37 18.64 1.33
C LEU A 518 20.28 19.78 1.81
N TRP A 519 19.70 20.93 2.18
CA TRP A 519 20.46 22.04 2.74
C TRP A 519 21.06 21.68 4.11
N ARG A 520 20.31 20.94 4.95
CA ARG A 520 20.75 20.45 6.25
C ARG A 520 21.28 19.01 6.19
N PHE A 521 21.78 18.55 5.05
CA PHE A 521 22.19 17.15 4.85
C PHE A 521 23.30 16.69 5.80
N ARG A 522 24.06 17.60 6.43
CA ARG A 522 25.02 17.25 7.50
C ARG A 522 24.33 16.71 8.75
N SER A 523 23.09 17.14 9.03
CA SER A 523 22.25 16.62 10.11
C SER A 523 21.82 15.18 9.80
N SER A 524 22.12 14.24 10.70
CA SER A 524 21.76 12.82 10.50
C SER A 524 20.26 12.60 10.28
N PRO A 525 19.33 13.21 11.04
CA PRO A 525 17.90 13.09 10.76
C PRO A 525 17.49 13.50 9.34
N HIS A 526 17.97 14.64 8.85
CA HIS A 526 17.63 15.14 7.53
C HIS A 526 18.17 14.21 6.43
N ARG A 527 19.41 13.75 6.60
CA ARG A 527 20.01 12.74 5.71
C ARG A 527 19.26 11.42 5.74
N ALA A 528 18.85 10.94 6.92
CA ALA A 528 18.09 9.69 7.06
C ALA A 528 16.74 9.74 6.32
N VAL A 529 16.04 10.89 6.31
CA VAL A 529 14.81 11.08 5.51
C VAL A 529 15.09 10.94 4.01
N VAL A 530 16.18 11.53 3.51
CA VAL A 530 16.57 11.44 2.10
C VAL A 530 16.99 10.01 1.74
N LEU A 531 17.82 9.37 2.56
CA LEU A 531 18.25 7.98 2.34
C LEU A 531 17.07 7.01 2.38
N ALA A 532 16.08 7.24 3.24
CA ALA A 532 14.84 6.47 3.27
C ALA A 532 14.06 6.58 1.96
N ALA A 533 13.92 7.80 1.41
CA ALA A 533 13.30 8.02 0.11
C ALA A 533 14.07 7.32 -1.03
N LEU A 534 15.41 7.38 -1.01
CA LEU A 534 16.28 6.72 -2.01
C LEU A 534 16.26 5.19 -1.89
N ALA A 535 16.06 4.63 -0.70
CA ALA A 535 15.99 3.18 -0.51
C ALA A 535 14.62 2.60 -0.94
N ALA A 536 13.55 3.37 -0.91
CA ALA A 536 12.19 2.92 -1.19
C ALA A 536 11.99 2.19 -2.54
N PRO A 537 12.55 2.66 -3.68
CA PRO A 537 12.41 1.95 -4.96
C PRO A 537 13.34 0.74 -5.13
N ALA A 538 14.27 0.48 -4.19
CA ALA A 538 15.29 -0.56 -4.36
C ALA A 538 14.70 -1.96 -4.59
N GLY A 539 13.62 -2.32 -3.87
CA GLY A 539 12.93 -3.59 -4.08
C GLY A 539 12.18 -3.66 -5.41
N ALA A 540 11.55 -2.56 -5.82
CA ALA A 540 10.82 -2.49 -7.09
C ALA A 540 11.75 -2.48 -8.31
N ALA A 541 12.98 -1.97 -8.16
CA ALA A 541 13.95 -1.85 -9.24
C ALA A 541 14.33 -3.20 -9.89
N LEU A 542 14.15 -4.33 -9.19
CA LEU A 542 14.47 -5.67 -9.69
C LEU A 542 13.33 -6.33 -10.50
N VAL A 543 12.14 -5.74 -10.52
CA VAL A 543 10.94 -6.38 -11.07
C VAL A 543 10.11 -5.41 -11.91
N GLY A 544 9.90 -4.19 -11.41
CA GLY A 544 9.04 -3.18 -12.00
C GLY A 544 8.32 -2.39 -10.92
N VAL A 545 8.18 -1.08 -11.14
CA VAL A 545 7.45 -0.20 -10.24
C VAL A 545 5.97 -0.58 -10.20
N SER A 546 5.43 -0.71 -8.99
CA SER A 546 4.01 -0.66 -8.70
C SER A 546 3.82 -0.10 -7.30
N ILE A 547 2.68 0.52 -7.02
CA ILE A 547 2.46 1.21 -5.73
C ILE A 547 2.63 0.27 -4.53
N THR A 548 2.23 -1.00 -4.65
CA THR A 548 2.42 -2.03 -3.61
C THR A 548 3.88 -2.40 -3.37
N ARG A 549 4.79 -2.11 -4.31
CA ARG A 549 6.24 -2.37 -4.19
C ARG A 549 7.02 -1.14 -3.73
N VAL A 550 6.50 0.07 -3.96
CA VAL A 550 7.16 1.32 -3.59
C VAL A 550 6.48 2.08 -2.45
N LEU A 551 5.45 1.51 -1.81
CA LEU A 551 4.68 2.15 -0.73
C LEU A 551 5.55 2.65 0.44
N ALA A 552 6.74 2.08 0.63
CA ALA A 552 7.74 2.51 1.60
C ALA A 552 8.26 3.95 1.39
N PHE A 553 8.02 4.56 0.23
CA PHE A 553 8.32 5.97 -0.03
C PHE A 553 7.37 6.92 0.72
N ILE A 554 6.17 6.48 1.10
CA ILE A 554 5.18 7.35 1.75
C ILE A 554 5.68 7.92 3.08
N PRO A 555 6.20 7.13 4.05
CA PRO A 555 6.68 7.69 5.31
C PRO A 555 7.73 8.81 5.16
N PRO A 556 8.84 8.63 4.41
CA PRO A 556 9.80 9.73 4.23
C PRO A 556 9.20 10.91 3.44
N ALA A 557 8.35 10.67 2.43
CA ALA A 557 7.71 11.76 1.70
C ALA A 557 6.79 12.61 2.60
N ILE A 558 5.98 11.98 3.46
CA ILE A 558 5.10 12.72 4.38
C ILE A 558 5.88 13.41 5.49
N VAL A 559 7.01 12.85 5.93
CA VAL A 559 7.95 13.58 6.80
C VAL A 559 8.50 14.82 6.08
N MET A 560 8.91 14.73 4.81
CA MET A 560 9.34 15.89 4.02
C MET A 560 8.23 16.94 3.91
N VAL A 561 6.99 16.53 3.60
CA VAL A 561 5.83 17.43 3.57
C VAL A 561 5.66 18.14 4.92
N GLY A 562 5.74 17.41 6.03
CA GLY A 562 5.66 17.98 7.37
C GLY A 562 6.77 18.98 7.68
N ILE A 563 8.02 18.68 7.30
CA ILE A 563 9.18 19.59 7.44
C ILE A 563 8.99 20.87 6.60
N GLY A 564 8.47 20.76 5.38
CA GLY A 564 8.22 21.93 4.53
C GLY A 564 7.00 22.74 4.98
N LEU A 565 5.98 22.10 5.54
CA LEU A 565 4.76 22.75 6.01
C LEU A 565 4.97 23.53 7.31
N ASP A 566 5.81 23.04 8.22
CA ASP A 566 6.00 23.63 9.54
C ASP A 566 6.50 25.10 9.52
N PRO A 567 7.50 25.49 8.70
CA PRO A 567 7.89 26.90 8.55
C PRO A 567 6.79 27.76 7.93
N VAL A 568 6.03 27.24 6.96
CA VAL A 568 4.95 27.99 6.30
C VAL A 568 3.83 28.29 7.28
N LEU A 569 3.40 27.30 8.07
CA LEU A 569 2.38 27.48 9.11
C LEU A 569 2.87 28.33 10.28
N SER A 570 4.18 28.37 10.53
CA SER A 570 4.76 29.23 11.58
C SER A 570 4.90 30.68 11.14
N TRP A 571 4.97 30.93 9.84
CA TRP A 571 5.06 32.27 9.25
C TRP A 571 3.68 32.95 9.14
N LEU A 572 2.63 32.16 8.85
CA LEU A 572 1.23 32.60 8.91
C LEU A 572 0.79 32.86 10.34
#